data_AF-A0A965N0K0-F1
#
_entry.id   AF-A0A965N0K0-F1
#
_cell.length_a   1.000
_cell.length_b   1.000
_cell.length_c   1.000
_cell.angle_alpha   90.00
_cell.angle_beta   90.00
_cell.angle_gamma   90.00
#
_symmetry.space_group_name_H-M   'P 1'
#
loop_
_entity.id
_entity.type
_entity.pdbx_description
1 polymer ?
#
loop_
_entity_poly.entity_id
_entity_poly.type
_entity_poly.pdbx_seq_one_letter_code
_entity_poly.pdbx_strand_id
1 'polypeptide(L)'
;MKLPYLFLFISFIMTSTLSAQELSTEEQKLYKLISDYRKSLGLPVVPLSPALTYVAQTHVKDLVVNKPDLGECNAHSWSAFGPWEGCCYTSDHSKASCPWNKPRELTGYKGNGYEIAVGSNKCCSDFVMTPEYALQSWIKSPAHHACMTNQSIWSQEWKAMGVGLYKGFAVVWFGHEVDKTVSIK
;
A
#
# COMPACT_ATOMS: atom_id res chain seq x y z
N MET A 1 37.39 49.70 12.45
CA MET A 1 36.39 49.02 13.29
C MET A 1 35.30 48.49 12.36
N LYS A 2 35.36 47.20 11.96
CA LYS A 2 34.42 46.58 11.02
C LYS A 2 33.46 45.69 11.81
N LEU A 3 32.17 45.99 11.76
CA LEU A 3 31.12 45.24 12.44
C LEU A 3 30.81 43.97 11.62
N PRO A 4 30.85 42.76 12.20
CA PRO A 4 30.48 41.56 11.46
C PRO A 4 28.96 41.43 11.40
N TYR A 5 28.43 41.31 10.18
CA TYR A 5 27.02 41.01 9.93
C TYR A 5 26.74 39.56 10.33
N LEU A 6 25.97 39.37 11.39
CA LEU A 6 25.42 38.08 11.79
C LEU A 6 24.25 37.74 10.86
N PHE A 7 24.48 36.88 9.86
CA PHE A 7 23.41 36.31 9.05
C PHE A 7 22.64 35.29 9.89
N LEU A 8 21.46 35.68 10.37
CA LEU A 8 20.51 34.76 10.99
C LEU A 8 19.87 33.92 9.88
N PHE A 9 20.32 32.68 9.72
CA PHE A 9 19.61 31.69 8.90
C PHE A 9 18.35 31.25 9.65
N ILE A 10 17.20 31.84 9.32
CA ILE A 10 15.91 31.36 9.79
C ILE A 10 15.60 30.08 8.99
N SER A 11 15.88 28.92 9.60
CA SER A 11 15.43 27.64 9.08
C SER A 11 13.91 27.58 9.23
N PHE A 12 13.18 27.76 8.12
CA PHE A 12 11.75 27.53 8.08
C PHE A 12 11.53 26.01 8.05
N ILE A 13 11.31 25.41 9.22
CA ILE A 13 10.91 24.00 9.32
C ILE A 13 9.48 23.92 8.79
N MET A 14 9.34 23.58 7.51
CA MET A 14 8.06 23.29 6.90
C MET A 14 7.56 21.95 7.46
N THR A 15 6.84 21.98 8.58
CA THR A 15 6.15 20.80 9.09
C THR A 15 5.01 20.50 8.14
N SER A 16 5.18 19.50 7.27
CA SER A 16 4.10 18.91 6.49
C SER A 16 3.12 18.26 7.45
N THR A 17 2.09 19.02 7.82
CA THR A 17 0.93 18.46 8.51
C THR A 17 0.36 17.36 7.63
N LEU A 18 0.15 16.18 8.22
CA LEU A 18 -0.52 15.06 7.59
C LEU A 18 -1.86 15.55 7.03
N SER A 19 -1.92 15.87 5.73
CA SER A 19 -3.20 15.80 5.02
C SER A 19 -3.51 14.32 5.07
N ALA A 20 -4.35 13.91 6.02
CA ALA A 20 -4.81 12.54 6.11
C ALA A 20 -5.28 12.17 4.70
N GLN A 21 -4.59 11.23 4.08
CA GLN A 21 -4.92 10.80 2.75
C GLN A 21 -6.29 10.12 2.86
N GLU A 22 -7.35 10.87 2.52
CA GLU A 22 -8.71 10.38 2.63
C GLU A 22 -8.94 9.26 1.62
N LEU A 23 -9.71 8.26 2.05
CA LEU A 23 -10.19 7.22 1.15
C LEU A 23 -11.27 7.80 0.24
N SER A 24 -11.18 7.47 -1.05
CA SER A 24 -12.31 7.63 -1.97
C SER A 24 -13.49 6.74 -1.56
N THR A 25 -14.69 7.02 -2.07
CA THR A 25 -15.89 6.21 -1.79
C THR A 25 -15.68 4.73 -2.10
N GLU A 26 -15.03 4.40 -3.23
CA GLU A 26 -14.77 3.01 -3.60
C GLU A 26 -13.73 2.35 -2.70
N GLU A 27 -12.72 3.09 -2.24
CA GLU A 27 -11.75 2.56 -1.27
C GLU A 27 -12.36 2.33 0.10
N GLN A 28 -13.21 3.24 0.58
CA GLN A 28 -13.97 3.04 1.83
C GLN A 28 -14.85 1.79 1.74
N LYS A 29 -15.51 1.61 0.59
CA LYS A 29 -16.32 0.42 0.30
C LYS A 29 -15.48 -0.84 0.27
N LEU A 30 -14.29 -0.83 -0.35
CA LEU A 30 -13.38 -1.96 -0.35
C LEU A 30 -12.91 -2.33 1.06
N TYR A 31 -12.48 -1.36 1.86
CA TYR A 31 -12.12 -1.56 3.26
C TYR A 31 -13.28 -2.19 4.06
N LYS A 32 -14.50 -1.69 3.87
CA LYS A 32 -15.69 -2.24 4.52
C LYS A 32 -15.98 -3.67 4.10
N LEU A 33 -15.92 -3.97 2.81
CA LEU A 33 -16.16 -5.32 2.28
C LEU A 33 -15.17 -6.35 2.84
N ILE A 34 -13.88 -6.01 2.91
CA ILE A 34 -12.86 -6.87 3.53
C ILE A 34 -13.13 -7.05 5.02
N SER A 35 -13.48 -5.96 5.72
CA SER A 35 -13.79 -5.99 7.16
C SER A 35 -15.01 -6.85 7.47
N ASP A 36 -16.08 -6.72 6.68
CA ASP A 36 -17.29 -7.54 6.80
C ASP A 36 -17.00 -9.02 6.48
N TYR A 37 -16.17 -9.28 5.46
CA TYR A 37 -15.76 -10.64 5.11
C TYR A 37 -14.93 -11.29 6.22
N ARG A 38 -13.97 -10.58 6.79
CA ARG A 38 -13.22 -11.08 7.97
C ARG A 38 -14.15 -11.35 9.14
N LYS A 39 -15.09 -10.44 9.41
CA LYS A 39 -16.08 -10.60 10.48
C LYS A 39 -16.98 -11.82 10.27
N SER A 40 -17.39 -12.12 9.03
CA SER A 40 -18.20 -13.31 8.74
C SER A 40 -17.45 -14.63 9.01
N LEU A 41 -16.11 -14.60 8.99
CA LEU A 41 -15.23 -15.70 9.37
C LEU A 41 -14.87 -15.70 10.87
N GLY A 42 -15.44 -14.80 11.68
CA GLY A 42 -15.12 -14.66 13.10
C GLY A 42 -13.76 -14.01 13.39
N LEU A 43 -13.13 -13.38 12.39
CA LEU A 43 -11.86 -12.69 12.55
C LEU A 43 -12.07 -11.22 12.95
N PRO A 44 -11.13 -10.62 13.72
CA PRO A 44 -11.20 -9.22 14.07
C PRO A 44 -11.04 -8.31 12.84
N VAL A 45 -11.69 -7.16 12.89
CA VAL A 45 -11.50 -6.07 11.92
C VAL A 45 -10.09 -5.52 12.09
N VAL A 46 -9.38 -5.31 10.98
CA VAL A 46 -8.05 -4.70 10.98
C VAL A 46 -8.21 -3.17 10.94
N PRO A 47 -7.62 -2.41 11.87
CA PRO A 47 -7.72 -0.96 11.86
C PRO A 47 -7.17 -0.33 10.57
N LEU A 48 -7.88 0.67 10.03
CA LEU A 48 -7.40 1.46 8.91
C LEU A 48 -6.14 2.25 9.31
N SER A 49 -5.11 2.19 8.46
CA SER A 49 -3.83 2.87 8.63
C SER A 49 -3.66 3.96 7.58
N PRO A 50 -3.52 5.24 7.99
CA PRO A 50 -3.19 6.33 7.07
C PRO A 50 -1.88 6.09 6.30
N ALA A 51 -0.85 5.56 6.97
CA ALA A 51 0.43 5.28 6.32
C ALA A 51 0.32 4.19 5.25
N LEU A 52 -0.28 3.05 5.57
CA LEU A 52 -0.45 1.97 4.59
C LEU A 52 -1.44 2.35 3.49
N THR A 53 -2.42 3.20 3.78
CA THR A 53 -3.33 3.75 2.76
C THR A 53 -2.56 4.61 1.76
N TYR A 54 -1.67 5.48 2.25
CA TYR A 54 -0.80 6.26 1.37
C TYR A 54 0.06 5.38 0.47
N VAL A 55 0.66 4.32 1.03
CA VAL A 55 1.45 3.33 0.26
C VAL A 55 0.58 2.66 -0.80
N ALA A 56 -0.60 2.17 -0.42
CA ALA A 56 -1.51 1.48 -1.31
C ALA A 56 -1.96 2.38 -2.49
N GLN A 57 -2.37 3.61 -2.19
CA GLN A 57 -2.77 4.59 -3.21
C GLN A 57 -1.63 5.02 -4.11
N THR A 58 -0.42 5.17 -3.56
CA THR A 58 0.79 5.45 -4.34
C THR A 58 1.06 4.29 -5.29
N HIS A 59 0.96 3.06 -4.81
CA HIS A 59 1.23 1.86 -5.60
C HIS A 59 0.26 1.67 -6.77
N VAL A 60 -1.05 1.79 -6.56
CA VAL A 60 -2.01 1.66 -7.69
C VAL A 60 -1.83 2.74 -8.74
N LYS A 61 -1.40 3.95 -8.36
CA LYS A 61 -1.06 5.01 -9.32
C LYS A 61 0.20 4.63 -10.11
N ASP A 62 1.23 4.11 -9.43
CA ASP A 62 2.45 3.62 -10.06
C ASP A 62 2.16 2.48 -11.07
N LEU A 63 1.37 1.50 -10.65
CA LEU A 63 0.92 0.39 -11.50
C LEU A 63 0.22 0.88 -12.77
N VAL A 64 -0.69 1.84 -12.66
CA VAL A 64 -1.43 2.37 -13.82
C VAL A 64 -0.52 3.21 -14.74
N VAL A 65 0.27 4.12 -14.15
CA VAL A 65 1.02 5.12 -14.92
C VAL A 65 2.29 4.50 -15.50
N ASN A 66 3.10 3.88 -14.64
CA ASN A 66 4.46 3.46 -14.94
C ASN A 66 4.58 1.98 -15.32
N LYS A 67 3.51 1.19 -15.10
CA LYS A 67 3.38 -0.21 -15.54
C LYS A 67 4.58 -1.11 -15.21
N PRO A 68 5.09 -1.08 -13.96
CA PRO A 68 6.19 -1.95 -13.55
C PRO A 68 5.83 -3.45 -13.56
N ASP A 69 4.56 -3.80 -13.77
CA ASP A 69 4.05 -5.17 -13.86
C ASP A 69 4.23 -5.83 -15.24
N LEU A 70 4.76 -5.14 -16.24
CA LEU A 70 4.99 -5.68 -17.58
C LEU A 70 6.26 -6.57 -17.67
N GLY A 71 6.41 -7.28 -18.80
CA GLY A 71 7.53 -8.22 -19.01
C GLY A 71 7.40 -9.46 -18.11
N GLU A 72 8.50 -9.87 -17.48
CA GLU A 72 8.55 -10.98 -16.51
C GLU A 72 8.00 -10.58 -15.11
N CYS A 73 7.75 -9.28 -14.90
CA CYS A 73 7.30 -8.74 -13.64
C CYS A 73 5.79 -8.96 -13.42
N ASN A 74 5.29 -8.61 -12.23
CA ASN A 74 3.86 -8.67 -11.89
C ASN A 74 3.40 -7.49 -11.02
N ALA A 75 2.14 -7.49 -10.57
CA ALA A 75 1.51 -6.37 -9.85
C ALA A 75 2.14 -6.04 -8.47
N HIS A 76 3.08 -6.84 -7.97
CA HIS A 76 3.88 -6.52 -6.77
C HIS A 76 5.14 -5.69 -7.07
N SER A 77 5.35 -5.36 -8.34
CA SER A 77 6.52 -4.61 -8.82
C SER A 77 6.30 -3.11 -8.65
N TRP A 78 7.37 -2.39 -8.32
CA TRP A 78 7.37 -0.94 -8.17
C TRP A 78 8.30 -0.34 -9.22
N SER A 79 7.88 0.74 -9.89
CA SER A 79 8.75 1.47 -10.81
C SER A 79 9.83 2.25 -10.04
N ALA A 80 10.81 2.80 -10.74
CA ALA A 80 11.80 3.71 -10.17
C ALA A 80 11.39 5.21 -10.31
N PHE A 81 10.11 5.50 -10.58
CA PHE A 81 9.62 6.87 -10.82
C PHE A 81 8.99 7.49 -9.56
N GLY A 82 9.76 7.52 -8.46
CA GLY A 82 9.35 8.19 -7.23
C GLY A 82 10.45 8.16 -6.16
N PRO A 83 10.20 8.73 -4.96
CA PRO A 83 11.14 8.75 -3.85
C PRO A 83 11.23 7.38 -3.13
N TRP A 84 11.40 6.30 -3.88
CA TRP A 84 11.48 4.91 -3.40
C TRP A 84 12.35 4.07 -4.33
N GLU A 85 12.77 2.89 -3.88
CA GLU A 85 13.60 1.99 -4.70
C GLU A 85 12.73 1.16 -5.67
N GLY A 86 13.00 1.18 -6.98
CA GLY A 86 12.24 0.37 -7.93
C GLY A 86 12.57 -1.13 -7.85
N CYS A 87 11.62 -2.00 -8.24
CA CYS A 87 11.89 -3.43 -8.38
C CYS A 87 10.91 -4.15 -9.30
N CYS A 88 11.44 -5.13 -10.04
CA CYS A 88 10.66 -6.14 -10.75
C CYS A 88 10.41 -7.32 -9.81
N TYR A 89 9.14 -7.59 -9.51
CA TYR A 89 8.73 -8.73 -8.71
C TYR A 89 8.37 -9.91 -9.61
N THR A 90 9.10 -11.02 -9.47
CA THR A 90 8.95 -12.26 -10.24
C THR A 90 8.21 -13.34 -9.45
N SER A 91 7.70 -14.37 -10.14
CA SER A 91 6.93 -15.47 -9.55
C SER A 91 7.71 -16.33 -8.55
N ASP A 92 9.05 -16.24 -8.54
CA ASP A 92 9.91 -16.92 -7.57
C ASP A 92 9.95 -16.24 -6.20
N HIS A 93 9.30 -15.08 -6.05
CA HIS A 93 9.26 -14.26 -4.83
C HIS A 93 10.65 -13.81 -4.32
N SER A 94 11.70 -13.90 -5.13
CA SER A 94 13.09 -13.57 -4.72
C SER A 94 13.29 -12.10 -4.32
N LYS A 95 12.35 -11.23 -4.71
CA LYS A 95 12.35 -9.79 -4.43
C LYS A 95 11.32 -9.36 -3.38
N ALA A 96 10.83 -10.27 -2.53
CA ALA A 96 9.82 -9.98 -1.52
C ALA A 96 10.17 -8.81 -0.58
N SER A 97 11.46 -8.60 -0.29
CA SER A 97 11.91 -7.49 0.56
C SER A 97 11.60 -6.10 -0.03
N CYS A 98 11.52 -5.96 -1.36
CA CYS A 98 11.27 -4.67 -2.00
C CYS A 98 9.89 -4.10 -1.64
N PRO A 99 8.75 -4.76 -1.97
CA PRO A 99 7.44 -4.24 -1.55
C PRO A 99 7.35 -4.16 -0.03
N TRP A 100 7.93 -5.10 0.72
CA TRP A 100 7.85 -5.07 2.18
C TRP A 100 8.47 -3.83 2.84
N ASN A 101 9.45 -3.21 2.18
CA ASN A 101 10.10 -1.99 2.66
C ASN A 101 9.30 -0.70 2.39
N LYS A 102 8.30 -0.72 1.49
CA LYS A 102 7.62 0.48 1.01
C LYS A 102 7.00 1.35 2.10
N PRO A 103 6.38 0.80 3.15
CA PRO A 103 5.91 1.63 4.26
C PRO A 103 7.02 2.43 4.92
N ARG A 104 8.22 1.87 5.08
CA ARG A 104 9.37 2.57 5.68
C ARG A 104 9.99 3.60 4.74
N GLU A 105 10.00 3.34 3.43
CA GLU A 105 10.51 4.28 2.43
C GLU A 105 9.61 5.52 2.36
N LEU A 106 8.29 5.30 2.27
CA LEU A 106 7.30 6.33 1.97
C LEU A 106 6.72 7.03 3.21
N THR A 107 6.82 6.43 4.39
CA THR A 107 6.11 6.92 5.58
C THR A 107 6.90 6.76 6.87
N GLY A 108 6.32 7.21 7.99
CA GLY A 108 6.82 6.94 9.34
C GLY A 108 6.57 5.52 9.87
N TYR A 109 5.83 4.67 9.15
CA TYR A 109 5.51 3.30 9.56
C TYR A 109 6.78 2.45 9.70
N LYS A 110 6.97 1.81 10.87
CA LYS A 110 8.23 1.13 11.22
C LYS A 110 8.30 -0.32 10.75
N GLY A 111 7.15 -1.00 10.67
CA GLY A 111 7.05 -2.40 10.30
C GLY A 111 7.14 -2.66 8.80
N ASN A 112 7.23 -3.95 8.44
CA ASN A 112 7.02 -4.38 7.06
C ASN A 112 5.55 -4.15 6.67
N GLY A 113 5.31 -3.94 5.38
CA GLY A 113 3.99 -4.05 4.79
C GLY A 113 3.88 -5.32 3.96
N TYR A 114 2.73 -5.98 3.98
CA TYR A 114 2.45 -7.16 3.16
C TYR A 114 1.24 -6.88 2.31
N GLU A 115 1.30 -7.17 1.02
CA GLU A 115 0.27 -6.75 0.10
C GLU A 115 -0.43 -7.91 -0.60
N ILE A 116 -1.69 -7.66 -0.97
CA ILE A 116 -2.41 -8.42 -1.98
C ILE A 116 -2.79 -7.45 -3.09
N ALA A 117 -2.58 -7.85 -4.34
CA ALA A 117 -2.81 -7.01 -5.50
C ALA A 117 -3.72 -7.73 -6.50
N VAL A 118 -4.53 -6.97 -7.23
CA VAL A 118 -5.33 -7.47 -8.34
C VAL A 118 -5.42 -6.39 -9.42
N GLY A 119 -5.31 -6.81 -10.67
CA GLY A 119 -5.18 -5.94 -11.83
C GLY A 119 -4.02 -6.39 -12.72
N SER A 120 -4.01 -5.94 -13.97
CA SER A 120 -2.94 -6.27 -14.92
C SER A 120 -2.94 -5.30 -16.10
N ASN A 121 -1.78 -4.76 -16.41
CA ASN A 121 -1.58 -4.03 -17.67
C ASN A 121 -1.36 -4.97 -18.87
N LYS A 122 -1.17 -6.29 -18.66
CA LYS A 122 -0.83 -7.23 -19.74
C LYS A 122 -2.04 -7.64 -20.59
N CYS A 123 -3.17 -7.92 -19.96
CA CYS A 123 -4.35 -8.46 -20.65
C CYS A 123 -5.53 -7.49 -20.70
N CYS A 124 -5.54 -6.51 -19.80
CA CYS A 124 -6.80 -5.97 -19.27
C CYS A 124 -6.65 -4.49 -18.86
N SER A 125 -5.84 -3.71 -19.59
CA SER A 125 -5.51 -2.32 -19.25
C SER A 125 -6.70 -1.37 -19.21
N ASP A 126 -7.77 -1.69 -19.94
CA ASP A 126 -8.99 -0.88 -20.01
C ASP A 126 -10.06 -1.31 -18.99
N PHE A 127 -9.81 -2.41 -18.26
CA PHE A 127 -10.71 -2.84 -17.19
C PHE A 127 -10.73 -1.81 -16.06
N VAL A 128 -11.92 -1.53 -15.53
CA VAL A 128 -12.08 -0.68 -14.35
C VAL A 128 -12.36 -1.57 -13.15
N MET A 129 -11.45 -1.55 -12.19
CA MET A 129 -11.54 -2.32 -10.96
C MET A 129 -12.69 -1.82 -10.10
N THR A 130 -13.45 -2.76 -9.53
CA THR A 130 -14.47 -2.46 -8.53
C THR A 130 -14.11 -3.14 -7.20
N PRO A 131 -14.57 -2.60 -6.05
CA PRO A 131 -14.35 -3.21 -4.75
C PRO A 131 -14.82 -4.66 -4.66
N GLU A 132 -16.00 -4.97 -5.22
CA GLU A 132 -16.56 -6.32 -5.24
C GLU A 132 -15.71 -7.28 -6.05
N TYR A 133 -15.27 -6.86 -7.25
CA TYR A 133 -14.43 -7.70 -8.09
C TYR A 133 -13.08 -7.98 -7.41
N ALA A 134 -12.48 -6.97 -6.78
CA ALA A 134 -11.22 -7.12 -6.06
C ALA A 134 -11.36 -8.14 -4.91
N LEU A 135 -12.35 -7.97 -4.03
CA LEU A 135 -12.59 -8.91 -2.93
C LEU A 135 -12.85 -10.33 -3.44
N GLN A 136 -13.72 -10.50 -4.44
CA GLN A 136 -14.03 -11.83 -4.97
C GLN A 136 -12.82 -12.49 -5.63
N SER A 137 -11.94 -11.71 -6.27
CA SER A 137 -10.68 -12.22 -6.83
C SER A 137 -9.74 -12.72 -5.74
N TRP A 138 -9.62 -11.98 -4.63
CA TRP A 138 -8.78 -12.40 -3.50
C TRP A 138 -9.35 -13.60 -2.75
N ILE A 139 -10.68 -13.71 -2.59
CA ILE A 139 -11.32 -14.90 -1.99
C ILE A 139 -11.03 -16.16 -2.81
N LYS A 140 -11.08 -16.05 -4.15
CA LYS A 140 -10.85 -17.19 -5.06
C LYS A 140 -9.38 -17.57 -5.21
N SER A 141 -8.46 -16.73 -4.74
CA SER A 141 -7.02 -16.99 -4.83
C SER A 141 -6.49 -17.48 -3.47
N PRO A 142 -6.07 -18.75 -3.34
CA PRO A 142 -5.66 -19.31 -2.05
C PRO A 142 -4.58 -18.49 -1.32
N ALA A 143 -3.58 -17.99 -2.04
CA ALA A 143 -2.51 -17.18 -1.45
C ALA A 143 -2.99 -15.82 -0.93
N HIS A 144 -3.82 -15.12 -1.71
CA HIS A 144 -4.38 -13.83 -1.29
C HIS A 144 -5.41 -13.99 -0.17
N HIS A 145 -6.26 -15.01 -0.25
CA HIS A 145 -7.21 -15.35 0.80
C HIS A 145 -6.48 -15.64 2.12
N ALA A 146 -5.42 -16.44 2.07
CA ALA A 146 -4.63 -16.75 3.26
C ALA A 146 -4.02 -15.50 3.89
N CYS A 147 -3.49 -14.56 3.10
CA CYS A 147 -3.00 -13.27 3.59
C CYS A 147 -4.13 -12.45 4.23
N MET A 148 -5.24 -12.27 3.51
CA MET A 148 -6.39 -11.48 3.95
C MET A 148 -7.06 -12.02 5.23
N THR A 149 -6.92 -13.31 5.53
CA THR A 149 -7.62 -14.01 6.64
C THR A 149 -6.68 -14.57 7.72
N ASN A 150 -5.40 -14.18 7.72
CA ASN A 150 -4.40 -14.61 8.69
C ASN A 150 -4.20 -16.15 8.75
N GLN A 151 -4.02 -16.78 7.59
CA GLN A 151 -3.81 -18.23 7.47
C GLN A 151 -2.38 -18.56 7.04
N SER A 152 -1.97 -19.82 7.27
CA SER A 152 -0.67 -20.34 6.84
C SER A 152 0.49 -19.50 7.39
N ILE A 153 1.37 -18.97 6.51
CA ILE A 153 2.50 -18.13 6.90
C ILE A 153 2.08 -16.74 7.42
N TRP A 154 0.80 -16.37 7.28
CA TRP A 154 0.22 -15.10 7.69
C TRP A 154 -0.51 -15.16 9.04
N SER A 155 -0.21 -16.18 9.87
CA SER A 155 -0.93 -16.46 11.11
C SER A 155 -0.80 -15.37 12.20
N GLN A 156 0.17 -14.46 12.07
CA GLN A 156 0.30 -13.32 12.97
C GLN A 156 -0.76 -12.26 12.67
N GLU A 157 -1.36 -11.69 13.72
CA GLU A 157 -2.40 -10.65 13.63
C GLU A 157 -1.97 -9.43 12.79
N TRP A 158 -2.91 -8.95 11.97
CA TRP A 158 -2.82 -7.64 11.31
C TRP A 158 -3.32 -6.53 12.24
N LYS A 159 -2.50 -5.50 12.46
CA LYS A 159 -2.83 -4.33 13.30
C LYS A 159 -3.04 -3.05 12.50
N ALA A 160 -2.78 -3.10 11.20
CA ALA A 160 -2.91 -1.99 10.28
C ALA A 160 -3.32 -2.53 8.90
N MET A 161 -4.28 -1.87 8.27
CA MET A 161 -4.71 -2.13 6.90
C MET A 161 -4.78 -0.82 6.12
N GLY A 162 -4.20 -0.79 4.91
CA GLY A 162 -4.33 0.30 3.96
C GLY A 162 -4.93 -0.20 2.65
N VAL A 163 -5.70 0.63 1.98
CA VAL A 163 -6.38 0.26 0.73
C VAL A 163 -6.09 1.30 -0.35
N GLY A 164 -5.93 0.81 -1.58
CA GLY A 164 -5.76 1.64 -2.77
C GLY A 164 -6.57 1.04 -3.92
N LEU A 165 -7.36 1.86 -4.60
CA LEU A 165 -8.09 1.45 -5.79
C LEU A 165 -8.01 2.56 -6.83
N TYR A 166 -7.45 2.25 -8.00
CA TYR A 166 -7.31 3.22 -9.07
C TYR A 166 -7.31 2.55 -10.44
N LYS A 167 -8.26 2.98 -11.30
CA LYS A 167 -8.51 2.41 -12.63
C LYS A 167 -8.55 0.87 -12.57
N GLY A 168 -7.67 0.17 -13.27
CA GLY A 168 -7.68 -1.29 -13.38
C GLY A 168 -7.05 -2.04 -12.21
N PHE A 169 -6.63 -1.36 -11.13
CA PHE A 169 -5.92 -1.97 -10.01
C PHE A 169 -6.60 -1.71 -8.67
N ALA A 170 -6.54 -2.73 -7.81
CA ALA A 170 -6.76 -2.60 -6.37
C ALA A 170 -5.63 -3.31 -5.62
N VAL A 171 -5.17 -2.69 -4.53
CA VAL A 171 -4.17 -3.27 -3.63
C VAL A 171 -4.57 -3.02 -2.18
N VAL A 172 -4.26 -3.98 -1.33
CA VAL A 172 -4.44 -3.87 0.13
C VAL A 172 -3.12 -4.18 0.78
N TRP A 173 -2.73 -3.35 1.74
CA TRP A 173 -1.52 -3.49 2.53
C TRP A 173 -1.88 -3.82 3.98
N PHE A 174 -1.20 -4.79 4.55
CA PHE A 174 -1.34 -5.20 5.94
C PHE A 174 -0.01 -5.00 6.68
N GLY A 175 -0.09 -4.74 7.98
CA GLY A 175 1.09 -4.67 8.83
C GLY A 175 0.83 -5.17 10.25
N HIS A 176 1.88 -5.67 10.88
CA HIS A 176 1.83 -6.22 12.24
C HIS A 176 2.00 -5.15 13.34
N GLU A 177 2.36 -3.92 12.95
CA GLU A 177 2.50 -2.80 13.86
C GLU A 177 1.27 -1.91 13.82
N VAL A 178 0.91 -1.34 14.98
CA VAL A 178 -0.09 -0.28 15.05
C VAL A 178 0.46 0.94 14.34
N ASP A 179 -0.34 1.54 13.47
CA ASP A 179 0.06 2.79 12.82
C ASP A 179 0.05 3.95 13.83
N LYS A 180 1.24 4.50 14.08
CA LYS A 180 1.46 5.69 14.92
C LYS A 180 2.04 6.85 14.10
N THR A 181 1.93 6.76 12.77
CA THR A 181 2.56 7.70 11.86
C THR A 181 1.90 9.07 11.95
N VAL A 182 2.74 10.10 12.08
CA VAL A 182 2.31 11.51 12.13
C VAL A 182 2.74 12.30 10.90
N SER A 183 3.49 11.69 9.97
CA SER A 183 4.00 12.30 8.74
C SER A 183 4.21 11.29 7.61
N ILE A 184 3.95 11.72 6.39
CA ILE A 184 4.38 11.08 5.14
C ILE A 184 5.73 11.70 4.74
N LYS A 185 6.60 10.92 4.08
CA LYS A 185 7.95 11.37 3.68
C LYS A 185 7.98 11.99 2.30
#